data_AF-Q2JBY6-F1
#
_entry.id   AF-Q2JBY6-F1
#
_cell.length_a   1.000
_cell.length_b   1.000
_cell.length_c   1.000
_cell.angle_alpha   90.00
_cell.angle_beta   90.00
_cell.angle_gamma   90.00
#
_symmetry.space_group_name_H-M   'P 1'
#
loop_
_entity.id
_entity.type
_entity.pdbx_description
1 polymer ?
#
loop_
_entity_poly.entity_id
_entity_poly.type
_entity_poly.pdbx_seq_one_letter_code
_entity_poly.pdbx_strand_id
1 'polypeptide(L)'
;MRSHRHTVPPALRPIVLLARMRELLPPEKLASLLATFTPPLDPTDPDWADLCSALDDYDRAARLGLGLDEARTRVDIAAMIIYVRCCGASPHESVATSTRPAR
;
A
#
# COMPACT_ATOMS: atom_id res chain seq x y z
N MET A 1 -2.89 7.54 27.17
CA MET A 1 -2.58 7.97 25.78
C MET A 1 -3.19 6.94 24.85
N ARG A 2 -4.13 7.34 23.99
CA ARG A 2 -4.88 6.42 23.14
C ARG A 2 -3.94 5.89 22.06
N SER A 3 -3.60 4.61 22.13
CA SER A 3 -2.94 3.89 21.05
C SER A 3 -3.87 3.96 19.84
N HIS A 4 -3.63 4.91 18.94
CA HIS A 4 -4.17 4.85 17.60
C HIS A 4 -3.66 3.55 17.03
N ARG A 5 -4.52 2.52 17.03
CA ARG A 5 -4.30 1.31 16.25
C ARG A 5 -4.33 1.79 14.81
N HIS A 6 -3.17 2.23 14.31
CA HIS A 6 -2.91 2.46 12.91
C HIS A 6 -2.98 1.08 12.25
N THR A 7 -4.21 0.65 12.02
CA THR A 7 -4.48 -0.51 11.21
C THR A 7 -4.25 -0.06 9.79
N VAL A 8 -3.30 -0.72 9.11
CA VAL A 8 -3.19 -0.75 7.66
C VAL A 8 -4.61 -0.67 7.09
N PRO A 9 -4.96 0.41 6.35
CA PRO A 9 -6.29 0.62 5.84
C PRO A 9 -6.80 -0.68 5.20
N PRO A 10 -8.06 -1.09 5.41
CA PRO A 10 -8.55 -2.39 4.95
C PRO A 10 -8.27 -2.68 3.47
N ALA A 11 -8.26 -1.63 2.64
CA ALA A 11 -7.94 -1.70 1.22
C ALA A 11 -6.46 -2.00 0.91
N LEU A 12 -5.54 -1.69 1.83
CA LEU A 12 -4.10 -1.97 1.71
C LEU A 12 -3.72 -3.39 2.18
N ARG A 13 -4.57 -4.02 3.01
CA ARG A 13 -4.31 -5.36 3.56
C ARG A 13 -3.94 -6.42 2.53
N PRO A 14 -4.65 -6.56 1.38
CA PRO A 14 -4.27 -7.58 0.40
C PRO A 14 -2.87 -7.35 -0.18
N ILE A 15 -2.48 -6.09 -0.44
CA ILE A 15 -1.16 -5.74 -0.97
C ILE A 15 -0.07 -6.09 0.04
N VAL A 16 -0.25 -5.66 1.30
CA VAL A 16 0.70 -5.95 2.39
C VAL A 16 0.81 -7.46 2.67
N LEU A 17 -0.32 -8.18 2.60
CA LEU A 17 -0.33 -9.64 2.78
C LEU A 17 0.45 -10.34 1.67
N LEU A 18 0.23 -9.98 0.41
CA LEU A 18 0.97 -10.55 -0.72
C LEU A 18 2.46 -10.25 -0.62
N ALA A 19 2.84 -9.03 -0.23
CA ALA A 19 4.23 -8.65 -0.04
C ALA A 19 4.92 -9.45 1.09
N ARG A 20 4.18 -9.81 2.15
CA ARG A 20 4.66 -10.74 3.19
C ARG A 20 4.77 -12.18 2.70
N MET A 21 3.84 -12.62 1.85
CA MET A 21 3.80 -13.97 1.31
C MET A 21 4.74 -14.18 0.13
N ARG A 22 5.45 -13.15 -0.34
CA ARG A 22 6.26 -13.20 -1.56
C ARG A 22 7.29 -14.34 -1.59
N GLU A 23 7.83 -14.71 -0.43
CA GLU A 23 8.82 -15.80 -0.32
C GLU A 23 8.18 -17.19 -0.20
N LEU A 24 6.85 -17.26 0.00
CA LEU A 24 6.07 -18.49 0.08
C LEU A 24 5.40 -18.84 -1.26
N LEU A 25 5.53 -17.98 -2.27
CA LEU A 25 4.88 -18.13 -3.58
C LEU A 25 5.93 -18.27 -4.68
N PRO A 26 5.71 -19.13 -5.69
CA PRO A 26 6.51 -19.10 -6.91
C PRO A 26 6.42 -17.72 -7.58
N PRO A 27 7.52 -17.20 -8.18
CA PRO A 27 7.56 -15.86 -8.78
C PRO A 27 6.43 -15.61 -9.80
N GLU A 28 6.11 -16.62 -10.61
CA GLU A 28 5.07 -16.54 -11.65
C GLU A 28 3.67 -16.40 -11.04
N LYS A 29 3.45 -17.08 -9.89
CA LYS A 29 2.19 -16.99 -9.16
C LYS A 29 2.05 -15.64 -8.47
N LEU A 30 3.13 -15.11 -7.90
CA LEU A 30 3.15 -13.77 -7.33
C LEU A 30 2.84 -12.73 -8.41
N ALA A 31 3.54 -12.77 -9.55
CA ALA A 31 3.29 -11.87 -10.68
C ALA A 31 1.83 -11.96 -11.16
N SER A 32 1.28 -13.18 -11.28
CA SER A 32 -0.12 -13.39 -11.66
C SER A 32 -1.10 -12.77 -10.67
N LEU A 33 -0.84 -12.87 -9.37
CA LEU A 33 -1.68 -12.26 -8.33
C LEU A 33 -1.58 -10.73 -8.34
N LEU A 34 -0.37 -10.18 -8.53
CA LEU A 34 -0.15 -8.74 -8.63
C LEU A 34 -0.80 -8.14 -9.88
N ALA A 35 -0.86 -8.89 -10.98
CA ALA A 35 -1.57 -8.49 -12.20
C ALA A 35 -3.10 -8.39 -12.03
N THR A 36 -3.67 -8.93 -10.95
CA THR A 36 -5.12 -8.81 -10.68
C THR A 36 -5.54 -7.45 -10.11
N PHE A 37 -4.59 -6.64 -9.64
CA PHE A 37 -4.86 -5.28 -9.20
C PHE A 37 -5.14 -4.37 -10.39
N THR A 38 -5.81 -3.25 -10.15
CA THR A 38 -6.09 -2.24 -11.18
C THR A 38 -5.57 -0.89 -10.72
N PRO A 39 -4.69 -0.23 -11.50
CA PRO A 39 -3.76 -0.82 -12.46
C PRO A 39 -3.00 -2.07 -11.94
N PRO A 40 -2.57 -2.95 -12.85
CA PRO A 40 -1.72 -4.10 -12.53
C PRO A 40 -0.47 -3.66 -11.77
N LEU A 41 -0.10 -4.43 -10.75
CA LEU A 41 1.17 -4.26 -10.04
C LEU A 41 2.23 -5.17 -10.66
N ASP A 42 3.45 -4.66 -10.77
CA ASP A 42 4.61 -5.40 -11.26
C ASP A 42 5.55 -5.70 -10.08
N PRO A 43 5.96 -6.96 -9.86
CA PRO A 43 6.93 -7.29 -8.81
C PRO A 43 8.32 -6.66 -9.02
N THR A 44 8.62 -6.16 -10.22
CA THR A 44 9.84 -5.41 -10.54
C THR A 44 9.70 -3.91 -10.34
N ASP A 45 8.51 -3.42 -9.99
CA ASP A 45 8.27 -2.00 -9.74
C ASP A 45 9.03 -1.51 -8.50
N PRO A 46 9.67 -0.32 -8.56
CA PRO A 46 10.38 0.22 -7.41
C PRO A 46 9.47 0.42 -6.18
N ASP A 47 8.20 0.81 -6.35
CA ASP A 47 7.28 1.00 -5.23
C ASP A 47 6.98 -0.33 -4.52
N TRP A 48 6.93 -1.43 -5.30
CA TRP A 48 6.78 -2.78 -4.75
C TRP A 48 8.03 -3.23 -3.99
N ALA A 49 9.21 -2.94 -4.53
CA ALA A 49 10.48 -3.22 -3.86
C ALA A 49 10.61 -2.44 -2.54
N ASP A 50 10.18 -1.18 -2.53
CA ASP A 50 10.16 -0.33 -1.33
C ASP A 50 9.23 -0.87 -0.24
N LEU A 51 8.03 -1.35 -0.61
CA LEU A 51 7.13 -2.01 0.33
C LEU A 51 7.75 -3.29 0.92
N CYS A 52 8.40 -4.10 0.07
CA CYS A 52 9.08 -5.31 0.52
C CYS A 52 10.22 -4.99 1.50
N SER A 53 11.01 -3.95 1.21
CA SER A 53 12.10 -3.49 2.09
C SER A 53 11.57 -2.98 3.43
N ALA A 54 10.49 -2.19 3.43
CA ALA A 54 9.86 -1.71 4.66
C ALA A 54 9.34 -2.87 5.54
N LEU A 55 8.80 -3.92 4.92
CA LEU A 55 8.37 -5.13 5.63
C LEU A 55 9.55 -5.90 6.23
N ASP A 56 10.66 -5.99 5.52
CA ASP A 56 11.87 -6.66 6.03
C ASP A 56 12.48 -5.94 7.22
N ASP A 57 12.48 -4.61 7.18
CA ASP A 57 12.88 -3.76 8.30
C ASP A 57 11.94 -3.94 9.50
N TYR A 58 10.63 -4.00 9.27
CA TYR A 58 9.65 -4.28 10.31
C TYR A 58 9.87 -5.66 10.96
N ASP A 59 10.02 -6.70 10.15
CA ASP A 59 10.24 -8.06 10.67
C ASP A 59 11.61 -8.18 11.35
N ARG A 60 12.64 -7.47 10.87
CA ARG A 60 13.95 -7.37 11.54
C ARG A 60 13.82 -6.67 12.90
N ALA A 61 13.15 -5.53 12.96
CA ALA A 61 12.92 -4.80 14.22
C ALA A 61 12.12 -5.66 15.21
N ALA A 62 11.12 -6.41 14.73
CA ALA A 62 10.33 -7.31 15.56
C ALA A 62 11.17 -8.47 16.13
N ARG A 63 12.05 -9.06 15.33
CA ARG A 63 12.99 -10.11 15.79
C ARG A 63 14.00 -9.58 16.81
N LEU A 64 14.43 -8.33 16.67
CA LEU A 64 15.39 -7.69 17.57
C LEU A 64 14.75 -7.06 18.82
N GLY A 65 13.41 -7.10 18.95
CA GLY A 65 12.71 -6.47 20.06
C GLY A 65 12.80 -4.94 20.06
N LEU A 66 13.06 -4.33 18.90
CA LEU A 66 13.16 -2.87 18.75
C LEU A 66 11.76 -2.24 18.66
N GLY A 67 11.70 -0.93 18.85
CA GLY A 67 10.49 -0.15 18.61
C GLY A 67 10.00 -0.31 17.16
N LEU A 68 8.72 -0.63 16.99
CA LEU A 68 8.13 -0.93 15.69
C LEU A 68 7.45 0.26 15.02
N ASP A 69 7.29 1.38 15.72
CA ASP A 69 6.46 2.49 15.25
C ASP A 69 7.02 3.13 13.96
N GLU A 70 8.35 3.28 13.86
CA GLU A 70 8.98 3.80 12.65
C GLU A 70 8.84 2.83 11.47
N ALA A 71 9.11 1.55 11.69
CA ALA A 71 8.99 0.54 10.64
C ALA A 71 7.53 0.38 10.17
N ARG A 72 6.55 0.48 11.08
CA ARG A 72 5.12 0.53 10.72
C ARG A 72 4.81 1.73 9.85
N THR A 73 5.31 2.91 10.23
CA THR A 73 5.10 4.14 9.46
C THR A 73 5.63 4.00 8.04
N ARG A 74 6.81 3.38 7.86
CA ARG A 74 7.37 3.11 6.53
C ARG A 74 6.50 2.15 5.71
N VAL A 75 6.01 1.07 6.32
CA VAL A 75 5.11 0.11 5.66
C VAL A 75 3.81 0.79 5.23
N ASP A 76 3.21 1.61 6.10
CA ASP A 76 1.98 2.33 5.81
C ASP A 76 2.17 3.33 4.65
N ILE A 77 3.28 4.07 4.63
CA ILE A 77 3.62 4.99 3.54
C ILE A 77 3.80 4.24 2.22
N ALA A 78 4.60 3.17 2.20
CA ALA A 78 4.86 2.40 0.99
C ALA A 78 3.58 1.77 0.42
N ALA A 79 2.74 1.19 1.29
CA ALA A 79 1.46 0.62 0.88
C ALA A 79 0.49 1.71 0.36
N MET A 80 0.50 2.90 0.97
CA MET A 80 -0.34 4.01 0.53
C MET A 80 0.08 4.56 -0.84
N ILE A 81 1.38 4.62 -1.15
CA ILE A 81 1.88 5.01 -2.48
C ILE A 81 1.32 4.08 -3.56
N ILE A 82 1.45 2.76 -3.35
CA ILE A 82 0.91 1.73 -4.26
C ILE A 82 -0.60 1.90 -4.43
N TYR A 83 -1.33 2.14 -3.33
CA TYR A 83 -2.78 2.28 -3.37
C TYR A 83 -3.28 3.54 -4.07
N VAL A 84 -2.62 4.68 -3.89
CA VAL A 84 -2.96 5.92 -4.61
C VAL A 84 -2.79 5.71 -6.11
N ARG A 85 -1.77 4.95 -6.53
CA ARG A 85 -1.56 4.55 -7.92
C ARG A 85 -2.66 3.61 -8.42
N CYS A 86 -3.08 2.62 -7.61
CA CYS A 86 -4.13 1.67 -7.97
C CYS A 86 -5.53 2.31 -8.03
N CYS A 87 -5.95 3.02 -6.99
CA CYS A 87 -7.32 3.52 -6.93
C CYS A 87 -7.52 4.83 -7.69
N GLY A 88 -6.44 5.48 -8.12
CA GLY A 88 -6.45 6.88 -8.49
C GLY A 88 -6.89 7.71 -7.30
N ALA A 89 -6.15 8.75 -6.94
CA ALA A 89 -6.87 9.88 -6.38
C ALA A 89 -7.86 10.31 -7.48
N SER A 90 -9.11 9.88 -7.39
CA SER A 90 -10.19 10.70 -7.89
C SER A 90 -10.21 11.87 -6.91
N PRO A 91 -9.63 13.05 -7.22
CA PRO A 91 -10.15 14.23 -6.56
C PRO A 91 -11.63 14.20 -6.97
N HIS A 92 -12.50 13.95 -6.01
CA HIS A 92 -13.90 14.26 -6.19
C HIS A 92 -13.97 15.79 -6.24
N GLU A 93 -13.47 16.39 -7.33
CA GLU A 93 -13.93 17.68 -7.81
C GLU A 93 -15.38 17.45 -8.23
N SER A 94 -16.24 17.39 -7.22
CA SER A 94 -17.56 17.97 -7.34
C SER A 94 -17.36 19.47 -7.42
N VAL A 95 -16.83 19.95 -8.56
CA VAL A 95 -17.15 21.29 -9.01
C VAL A 95 -18.63 21.21 -9.33
N ALA A 96 -19.41 21.66 -8.35
CA ALA A 96 -20.80 21.97 -8.52
C ALA A 96 -20.97 22.67 -9.86
N THR A 97 -21.74 22.04 -10.72
CA THR A 97 -22.26 22.62 -11.95
C THR A 97 -23.09 23.83 -11.55
N SER A 98 -22.44 24.97 -11.31
CA SER A 98 -23.11 26.26 -11.18
C SER A 98 -23.32 26.77 -12.59
N THR A 99 -24.28 26.16 -13.27
CA THR A 99 -24.96 26.76 -14.41
C THR A 99 -25.59 28.04 -13.91
N ARG A 100 -24.89 29.16 -14.07
CA ARG A 100 -25.49 30.48 -13.92
C ARG A 100 -26.07 30.90 -15.27
N PRO A 101 -27.39 31.05 -15.42
CA PRO A 101 -27.96 31.56 -16.66
C PRO A 101 -27.68 33.06 -16.80
N ALA A 102 -27.63 33.47 -18.06
CA ALA A 102 -27.35 34.81 -18.53
C ALA A 102 -28.30 35.88 -17.96
N ARG A 103 -27.74 37.07 -17.72
CA ARG A 103 -28.40 38.34 -18.06
C ARG A 103 -27.37 39.44 -18.26
#